data_AF-A0A9D6JNJ2-F1
#
_entry.id   AF-A0A9D6JNJ2-F1
#
_cell.length_a   1.000
_cell.length_b   1.000
_cell.length_c   1.000
_cell.angle_alpha   90.00
_cell.angle_beta   90.00
_cell.angle_gamma   90.00
#
_symmetry.space_group_name_H-M   'P 1'
#
loop_
_entity.id
_entity.type
_entity.pdbx_description
1 polymer ?
#
loop_
_entity_poly.entity_id
_entity_poly.type
_entity_poly.pdbx_seq_one_letter_code
_entity_poly.pdbx_strand_id
1 'polypeptide(L)' 'MSSEIPSDLFYTGTHEWVRQEDDGTITIGITDHAQSALG' A
#
# COMPACT_ATOMS: atom_id res chain seq x y z
N MET A 1 20.17 6.29 -8.59
CA MET A 1 19.03 5.43 -8.21
C MET A 1 18.30 6.15 -7.10
N SER A 2 17.39 7.07 -7.43
CA SER A 2 16.54 7.71 -6.42
C SER A 2 15.40 6.76 -6.09
N SER A 3 15.25 6.38 -4.82
CA SER A 3 14.00 5.77 -4.34
C SER A 3 12.94 6.86 -4.33
N GLU A 4 12.17 6.95 -5.41
CA GLU A 4 10.93 7.72 -5.42
C GLU A 4 9.93 6.96 -4.55
N ILE A 5 9.68 7.47 -3.34
CA ILE A 5 8.57 6.99 -2.52
C ILE A 5 7.32 7.57 -3.17
N PRO A 6 6.39 6.75 -3.71
CA PRO A 6 5.17 7.25 -4.32
C PRO A 6 4.39 8.04 -3.26
N SER A 7 4.05 9.30 -3.58
CA SER A 7 3.29 10.20 -2.70
C SER A 7 1.86 9.71 -2.42
N ASP A 8 1.43 8.78 -3.23
CA ASP A 8 0.10 8.19 -3.39
C ASP A 8 -0.03 6.85 -2.66
N LEU A 9 1.02 6.41 -1.94
CA LEU A 9 1.03 5.17 -1.17
C LEU A 9 1.02 5.43 0.34
N PHE A 10 -0.09 5.08 0.98
CA PHE A 10 -0.27 5.21 2.44
C PHE A 10 -0.25 3.84 3.11
N TYR A 11 0.19 3.80 4.37
CA TYR A 11 0.26 2.56 5.16
C TYR A 11 -0.52 2.71 6.47
N THR A 12 -1.23 1.67 6.88
CA THR A 12 -1.93 1.62 8.17
C THR A 12 -1.09 0.87 9.22
N GLY A 13 -1.31 1.18 10.50
CA GLY A 13 -0.71 0.42 11.62
C GLY A 13 -1.19 -1.03 11.70
N THR A 14 -2.21 -1.38 10.92
CA THR A 14 -2.79 -2.73 10.77
C THR A 14 -2.26 -3.46 9.53
N HIS A 15 -1.16 -2.99 8.94
CA HIS A 15 -0.46 -3.64 7.84
C HIS A 15 -1.23 -3.68 6.51
N GLU A 16 -2.03 -2.66 6.24
CA GLU A 16 -2.62 -2.41 4.92
C GLU A 16 -1.83 -1.33 4.18
N TRP A 17 -1.92 -1.36 2.84
CA TRP A 17 -1.50 -0.27 1.97
C TRP A 17 -2.70 0.27 1.21
N VAL A 18 -2.67 1.57 0.94
CA VAL A 18 -3.69 2.29 0.19
C VAL A 18 -3.01 3.01 -0.96
N ARG A 19 -3.55 2.85 -2.18
CA ARG A 19 -3.13 3.59 -3.36
C ARG A 19 -4.32 4.35 -3.94
N GLN A 20 -4.11 5.64 -4.19
CA GLN A 20 -5.08 6.45 -4.93
C GLN A 20 -4.79 6.32 -6.43
N GLU A 21 -5.81 5.96 -7.20
CA GLU A 21 -5.72 5.86 -8.66
C GLU A 21 -6.14 7.20 -9.32
N ASP A 22 -5.70 7.43 -10.55
CA ASP A 22 -5.96 8.67 -11.29
C ASP A 22 -7.46 8.92 -11.58
N ASP A 23 -8.28 7.86 -11.58
CA ASP A 23 -9.73 7.93 -11.77
C ASP A 23 -10.51 8.26 -10.49
N GLY A 24 -9.79 8.50 -9.39
CA GLY A 24 -10.35 8.80 -8.08
C GLY A 24 -10.79 7.56 -7.29
N THR A 25 -10.57 6.35 -7.81
CA THR A 25 -10.77 5.12 -7.05
C THR A 25 -9.62 4.88 -6.07
N ILE A 26 -9.89 4.07 -5.05
CA ILE A 26 -8.94 3.72 -4.01
C ILE A 26 -8.73 2.21 -4.02
N THR A 27 -7.49 1.79 -4.25
CA THR A 27 -7.07 0.40 -4.11
C THR A 27 -6.54 0.16 -2.70
N ILE A 28 -7.03 -0.87 -2.02
CA ILE A 28 -6.58 -1.27 -0.69
C ILE A 28 -6.08 -2.71 -0.76
N GLY A 29 -4.92 -2.98 -0.17
CA GLY A 29 -4.38 -4.33 -0.03
C GLY A 29 -3.67 -4.53 1.30
N ILE A 30 -3.26 -5.76 1.58
CA ILE A 30 -2.41 -6.07 2.74
C ILE A 30 -0.94 -6.00 2.33
N THR A 31 -0.08 -5.62 3.27
CA THR A 31 1.38 -5.57 3.05
C THR A 31 1.96 -6.97 2.84
N ASP A 32 3.16 -7.02 2.25
CA ASP A 32 3.91 -8.27 2.07
C ASP A 32 4.20 -8.98 3.42
N HIS A 33 4.35 -8.22 4.50
CA HIS A 33 4.47 -8.79 5.85
C HIS A 33 3.17 -9.46 6.30
N ALA A 34 2.04 -8.79 6.10
CA ALA A 34 0.73 -9.33 6.48
C ALA A 34 0.36 -10.58 5.66
N GLN A 35 0.65 -10.62 4.36
CA GLN A 35 0.36 -11.82 3.55
C GLN A 35 1.23 -13.01 3.97
N SER A 36 2.51 -12.79 4.29
CA SER A 36 3.40 -13.85 4.80
C SER A 36 2.97 -14.39 6.17
N ALA A 37 2.26 -13.60 6.97
CA ALA A 37 1.73 -14.01 8.26
C ALA A 37 0.48 -14.91 8.16
N LEU A 38 -0.19 -14.95 7.00
CA LEU A 38 -1.39 -15.76 6.79
C LEU A 38 -1.10 -17.24 6.47
N GLY A 39 0.11 -17.56 6.00
CA GLY A 39 0.57 -18.95 5.79
C GLY A 39 0.48 -19.43 4.35
#